data_AF-A0A9N9WK72-F1
#
_entry.id   AF-A0A9N9WK72-F1
#
_cell.length_a   1.000
_cell.length_b   1.000
_cell.length_c   1.000
_cell.angle_alpha   90.00
_cell.angle_beta   90.00
_cell.angle_gamma   90.00
#
_symmetry.space_group_name_H-M   'P 1'
#
loop_
_entity.id
_entity.type
_entity.pdbx_description
1 polymer ?
#
loop_
_entity_poly.entity_id
_entity_poly.type
_entity_poly.pdbx_seq_one_letter_code
_entity_poly.pdbx_strand_id
1 'polypeptide(L)'
;MCWRQVSKLQKTVLIVLSYLTVYLLISYALTPETQMMFIKEDLRVGNKFVYIFLLARLPESPVFSDADGAEVFKGCGNCFLTNNRGFLPINEYDAVLIHGDRNLLEDAYMDPAKHYLLETNNKCITSKFKICRRGLKITSFSSKECYGLCSLCKSLLKKRL
;
A
#
# COMPACT_ATOMS: atom_id res chain seq x y z
N MET A 1 -47.68 12.23 51.92
CA MET A 1 -48.34 11.01 51.36
C MET A 1 -48.85 11.31 49.96
N CYS A 2 -47.99 11.28 48.94
CA CYS A 2 -48.39 11.55 47.55
C CYS A 2 -47.95 10.44 46.59
N TRP A 3 -47.91 9.18 47.06
CA TRP A 3 -47.68 8.01 46.19
C TRP A 3 -49.01 7.51 45.62
N ARG A 4 -49.73 8.41 44.95
CA ARG A 4 -51.06 8.17 44.39
C ARG A 4 -50.91 7.54 43.00
N GLN A 5 -51.25 6.25 42.90
CA GLN A 5 -51.55 5.49 41.66
C GLN A 5 -50.76 5.89 40.41
N VAL A 6 -49.45 5.62 40.42
CA VAL A 6 -48.66 5.62 39.19
C VAL A 6 -49.14 4.45 38.33
N SER A 7 -49.63 4.75 37.12
CA SER A 7 -50.20 3.74 36.22
C SER A 7 -49.14 2.69 35.87
N LYS A 8 -49.57 1.44 35.61
CA LYS A 8 -48.64 0.36 35.23
C LYS A 8 -47.73 0.80 34.07
N LEU A 9 -48.29 1.57 33.13
CA LEU A 9 -47.58 2.14 31.99
C LEU A 9 -46.45 3.08 32.42
N GLN A 10 -46.69 3.99 33.37
CA GLN A 10 -45.66 4.91 33.87
C GLN A 10 -44.51 4.16 34.56
N LYS A 11 -44.80 3.08 35.28
CA LYS A 11 -43.77 2.21 35.87
C LYS A 11 -42.95 1.51 34.80
N THR A 12 -43.58 0.94 33.78
CA THR A 12 -42.87 0.27 32.69
C THR A 12 -42.00 1.24 31.91
N VAL A 13 -42.52 2.44 31.59
CA VAL A 13 -41.75 3.49 30.91
C VAL A 13 -40.53 3.87 31.73
N LEU A 14 -40.68 4.06 33.04
CA LEU A 14 -39.57 4.45 33.92
C LEU A 14 -38.49 3.37 34.00
N ILE A 15 -38.88 2.08 34.05
CA ILE A 15 -37.94 0.96 34.01
C ILE A 15 -37.18 0.94 32.68
N VAL A 16 -37.88 1.04 31.55
CA VAL A 16 -37.25 1.04 30.22
C VAL A 16 -36.30 2.23 30.06
N LEU A 17 -36.71 3.42 30.50
CA LEU A 17 -35.87 4.63 30.47
C LEU A 17 -34.62 4.44 31.33
N SER A 18 -34.78 3.90 32.54
CA SER A 18 -33.65 3.64 33.43
C SER A 18 -32.66 2.62 32.84
N TYR A 19 -33.18 1.58 32.19
CA TYR A 19 -32.37 0.58 31.52
C TYR A 19 -31.62 1.19 30.34
N LEU A 20 -32.29 2.00 29.53
CA LEU A 20 -31.70 2.69 28.39
C LEU A 20 -30.58 3.65 28.82
N THR A 21 -30.79 4.42 29.90
CA THR A 21 -29.77 5.35 30.42
C THR A 21 -28.55 4.62 30.94
N VAL A 22 -28.75 3.51 31.67
CA VAL A 22 -27.62 2.69 32.15
C VAL A 22 -26.87 2.07 30.98
N TYR A 23 -27.59 1.53 29.99
CA TYR A 23 -26.99 0.98 28.78
C TYR A 23 -26.16 2.02 28.02
N LEU A 24 -26.68 3.23 27.83
CA LEU A 24 -25.96 4.32 27.16
C LEU A 24 -24.74 4.78 27.94
N LEU A 25 -24.81 4.88 29.27
CA LEU A 25 -23.68 5.22 30.13
C LEU A 25 -22.56 4.18 30.06
N ILE A 26 -22.93 2.90 30.13
CA ILE A 26 -21.98 1.79 30.00
C ILE A 26 -21.38 1.78 28.60
N SER A 27 -22.19 1.95 27.56
CA SER A 27 -21.73 2.03 26.17
C SER A 27 -20.72 3.16 26.01
N TYR A 28 -21.04 4.37 26.48
CA TYR A 28 -20.16 5.53 26.40
C TYR A 28 -18.85 5.35 27.19
N ALA A 29 -18.91 4.76 28.38
CA ALA A 29 -17.73 4.50 29.21
C ALA A 29 -16.84 3.37 28.66
N LEU A 30 -17.43 2.38 27.97
CA LEU A 30 -16.71 1.23 27.41
C LEU A 30 -16.30 1.41 25.95
N THR A 31 -16.96 2.29 25.20
CA THR A 31 -16.50 2.65 23.86
C THR A 31 -15.24 3.49 24.04
N PRO A 32 -14.04 2.97 23.68
CA PRO A 32 -12.87 3.81 23.66
C PRO A 32 -13.17 5.00 22.76
N GLU A 33 -12.76 6.21 23.16
CA GLU A 33 -12.72 7.33 22.24
C GLU A 33 -11.94 6.87 21.01
N THR A 34 -12.65 6.59 19.92
CA THR A 34 -12.05 6.40 18.62
C THR A 34 -11.57 7.77 18.19
N GLN A 35 -10.42 8.17 18.74
CA GLN A 35 -9.61 9.21 18.16
C GLN A 35 -9.25 8.71 16.77
N MET A 36 -10.09 9.05 15.78
CA MET A 36 -9.68 9.06 14.40
C MET A 36 -8.64 10.17 14.28
N MET A 37 -7.40 9.85 14.67
CA MET A 37 -6.24 10.58 14.23
C MET A 37 -6.14 10.36 12.74
N PHE A 38 -6.83 11.20 11.96
CA PHE A 38 -6.34 11.53 10.64
C PHE A 38 -4.97 12.15 10.88
N ILE A 39 -3.94 11.34 10.67
CA ILE A 39 -2.54 11.77 10.62
C ILE A 39 -2.47 12.77 9.47
N LYS A 40 -2.72 14.04 9.79
CA LYS A 40 -2.83 15.13 8.82
C LYS A 40 -1.47 15.72 8.46
N GLU A 41 -0.39 15.28 9.12
CA GLU A 41 0.96 15.79 8.89
C GLU A 41 1.99 14.64 8.94
N ASP A 42 2.57 14.37 7.78
CA ASP A 42 3.97 14.03 7.58
C ASP A 42 4.55 12.75 8.23
N LEU A 43 3.93 11.60 7.93
CA LEU A 43 4.71 10.42 7.56
C LEU A 43 5.36 10.63 6.17
N ARG A 44 6.17 11.69 6.03
CA ARG A 44 7.14 11.87 4.92
C ARG A 44 8.33 10.92 5.08
N VAL A 45 8.07 9.66 5.42
CA VAL A 45 8.96 8.57 5.01
C VAL A 45 9.05 8.54 3.47
N GLY A 46 8.01 9.07 2.81
CA GLY A 46 7.89 9.30 1.37
C GLY A 46 9.04 10.04 0.68
N ASN A 47 9.87 10.85 1.37
CA ASN A 47 11.00 11.53 0.69
C ASN A 47 12.34 10.80 0.81
N LYS A 48 12.48 9.83 1.71
CA LYS A 48 13.75 9.12 1.89
C LYS A 48 13.90 7.92 0.97
N PHE A 49 12.79 7.27 0.61
CA PHE A 49 12.79 6.04 -0.17
C PHE A 49 11.95 6.17 -1.43
N VAL A 50 12.50 5.71 -2.55
CA VAL A 50 11.73 5.49 -3.78
C VAL A 50 10.96 4.19 -3.65
N TYR A 51 9.65 4.25 -3.91
CA TYR A 51 8.75 3.11 -3.84
C TYR A 51 8.45 2.61 -5.24
N ILE A 52 8.80 1.35 -5.48
CA ILE A 52 8.63 0.69 -6.78
C ILE A 52 7.64 -0.46 -6.59
N PHE A 53 6.58 -0.46 -7.39
CA PHE A 53 5.57 -1.50 -7.40
C PHE A 53 5.85 -2.51 -8.51
N LEU A 54 5.94 -3.79 -8.20
CA LEU A 54 5.99 -4.87 -9.17
C LEU A 54 4.59 -5.37 -9.46
N LEU A 55 4.08 -5.11 -10.67
CA LEU A 55 2.82 -5.65 -11.14
C LEU A 55 3.00 -7.13 -11.49
N ALA A 56 2.67 -7.96 -10.51
CA ALA A 56 2.54 -9.40 -10.64
C ALA A 56 1.42 -9.77 -11.63
N ARG A 57 1.77 -10.08 -12.89
CA ARG A 57 0.83 -10.68 -13.86
C ARG A 57 0.89 -12.21 -13.89
N LEU A 58 1.91 -12.82 -13.30
CA LEU A 58 2.02 -14.28 -13.24
C LEU A 58 1.27 -14.85 -12.04
N PRO A 59 0.52 -15.96 -12.22
CA PRO A 59 -0.16 -16.65 -11.12
C PRO A 59 0.81 -17.17 -10.04
N GLU A 60 2.08 -17.42 -10.39
CA GLU A 60 3.14 -17.89 -9.47
C GLU A 60 4.10 -16.78 -9.01
N SER A 61 3.70 -15.51 -9.12
CA SER A 61 4.56 -14.42 -8.69
C SER A 61 4.77 -14.44 -7.17
N PRO A 62 6.02 -14.41 -6.67
CA PRO A 62 6.26 -14.50 -5.24
C PRO A 62 5.85 -13.20 -4.54
N VAL A 63 5.31 -13.31 -3.34
CA VAL A 63 5.05 -12.14 -2.49
C VAL A 63 6.37 -11.60 -1.95
N PHE A 64 6.60 -10.30 -2.16
CA PHE A 64 7.73 -9.58 -1.58
C PHE A 64 7.33 -9.12 -0.18
N SER A 65 8.03 -9.64 0.85
CA SER A 65 7.97 -9.02 2.18
C SER A 65 8.77 -7.72 2.19
N ASP A 66 8.60 -6.91 3.23
CA ASP A 66 9.35 -5.66 3.36
C ASP A 66 10.88 -5.90 3.39
N ALA A 67 11.32 -6.97 4.06
CA ALA A 67 12.74 -7.34 4.10
C ALA A 67 13.24 -7.73 2.70
N ASP A 68 12.48 -8.52 1.94
CA ASP A 68 12.85 -8.90 0.58
C ASP A 68 12.93 -7.67 -0.33
N GLY A 69 11.95 -6.78 -0.24
CA GLY A 69 11.85 -5.57 -1.04
C GLY A 69 13.02 -4.61 -0.83
N ALA A 70 13.50 -4.49 0.40
CA ALA A 70 14.71 -3.73 0.73
C ALA A 70 15.99 -4.46 0.31
N GLU A 71 16.03 -5.79 0.43
CA GLU A 71 17.19 -6.60 0.06
C GLU A 71 17.53 -6.50 -1.43
N VAL A 72 16.52 -6.38 -2.31
CA VAL A 72 16.70 -6.19 -3.76
C VAL A 72 17.59 -4.98 -4.09
N PHE A 73 17.55 -3.93 -3.27
CA PHE A 73 18.31 -2.69 -3.49
C PHE A 73 19.50 -2.53 -2.53
N LYS A 74 19.90 -3.60 -1.84
CA LYS A 74 21.06 -3.56 -0.95
C LYS A 74 22.31 -3.11 -1.70
N GLY A 75 22.85 -1.94 -1.35
CA GLY A 75 24.01 -1.32 -2.00
C GLY A 75 23.69 -0.39 -3.18
N CYS A 76 22.42 -0.19 -3.53
CA CYS A 76 22.00 0.62 -4.68
C CYS A 76 21.37 1.97 -4.33
N GLY A 77 20.97 2.16 -3.07
CA GLY A 77 20.38 3.38 -2.54
C GLY A 77 19.12 3.11 -1.73
N ASN A 78 18.42 4.18 -1.35
CA ASN A 78 17.17 4.09 -0.59
C ASN A 78 15.99 3.83 -1.53
N CYS A 79 15.84 2.57 -1.95
CA CYS A 79 14.74 2.13 -2.80
C CYS A 79 14.11 0.87 -2.24
N PHE A 80 12.83 0.69 -2.54
CA PHE A 80 12.04 -0.40 -2.02
C PHE A 80 11.16 -0.99 -3.12
N LEU A 81 11.16 -2.33 -3.26
CA LEU A 81 10.30 -3.04 -4.19
C LEU A 81 9.19 -3.77 -3.44
N THR A 82 7.94 -3.64 -3.89
CA THR A 82 6.83 -4.44 -3.36
C THR A 82 5.86 -4.84 -4.46
N ASN A 83 5.14 -5.93 -4.27
CA ASN A 83 3.98 -6.30 -5.08
C ASN A 83 2.67 -6.29 -4.27
N ASN A 84 2.71 -5.79 -3.02
CA ASN A 84 1.55 -5.68 -2.16
C ASN A 84 0.78 -4.37 -2.45
N ARG A 85 -0.42 -4.50 -3.05
CA ARG A 85 -1.30 -3.36 -3.33
C ARG A 85 -1.82 -2.65 -2.08
N GLY A 86 -1.73 -3.27 -0.91
CA GLY A 86 -2.18 -2.70 0.36
C GLY A 86 -1.21 -1.71 1.00
N PHE A 87 0.00 -1.53 0.45
CA PHE A 87 1.00 -0.62 1.02
C PHE A 87 0.69 0.86 0.70
N LEU A 88 0.37 1.15 -0.56
CA LEU A 88 -0.01 2.49 -1.07
C LEU A 88 -0.93 2.33 -2.29
N PRO A 89 -1.77 3.32 -2.64
CA PRO A 89 -2.42 3.39 -3.95
C PRO A 89 -1.40 3.38 -5.09
N ILE A 90 -1.71 2.72 -6.22
CA ILE A 90 -0.74 2.53 -7.33
C ILE A 90 -0.17 3.87 -7.84
N ASN A 91 -0.97 4.94 -7.81
CA ASN A 91 -0.58 6.27 -8.27
C ASN A 91 0.48 6.94 -7.38
N GLU A 92 0.65 6.48 -6.13
CA GLU A 92 1.60 7.04 -5.17
C GLU A 92 3.00 6.41 -5.29
N TYR A 93 3.14 5.30 -6.02
CA TYR A 93 4.45 4.75 -6.35
C TYR A 93 5.18 5.65 -7.35
N ASP A 94 6.51 5.59 -7.33
CA ASP A 94 7.37 6.32 -8.27
C ASP A 94 7.52 5.60 -9.60
N ALA A 95 7.47 4.27 -9.53
CA ALA A 95 7.56 3.41 -10.68
C ALA A 95 6.71 2.16 -10.48
N VAL A 96 6.07 1.76 -11.57
CA VAL A 96 5.34 0.49 -11.68
C VAL A 96 6.09 -0.36 -12.71
N LEU A 97 6.67 -1.45 -12.23
CA LEU A 97 7.33 -2.46 -13.06
C LEU A 97 6.30 -3.48 -13.54
N ILE A 98 6.17 -3.61 -14.85
CA ILE A 98 5.31 -4.61 -15.48
C ILE A 98 6.24 -5.69 -16.04
N HIS A 99 6.13 -6.91 -15.51
CA HIS A 99 6.86 -8.04 -16.08
C HIS A 99 6.18 -8.55 -17.35
N GLY A 100 6.96 -8.70 -18.41
CA GLY A 100 6.53 -9.29 -19.67
C GLY A 100 7.38 -8.82 -20.85
N ASP A 101 6.85 -9.01 -22.06
CA ASP A 101 7.53 -8.68 -23.31
C ASP A 101 7.16 -7.29 -23.83
N ARG A 102 7.97 -6.78 -24.77
CA ARG A 102 7.82 -5.44 -25.38
C ARG A 102 6.47 -5.17 -26.03
N ASN A 103 5.72 -6.22 -26.39
CA ASN A 103 4.39 -6.10 -26.96
C ASN A 103 3.36 -5.56 -25.95
N LEU A 104 3.69 -5.54 -24.65
CA LEU A 104 2.84 -4.95 -23.60
C LEU A 104 2.97 -3.42 -23.48
N LEU A 105 3.74 -2.78 -24.37
CA LEU A 105 3.95 -1.34 -24.37
C LEU A 105 2.71 -0.51 -24.78
N GLU A 106 1.64 -1.16 -25.26
CA GLU A 106 0.46 -0.50 -25.85
C GLU A 106 -0.76 -0.42 -24.92
N ASP A 107 -0.81 -1.21 -23.83
CA ASP A 107 -1.94 -1.25 -22.90
C ASP A 107 -1.65 -0.48 -21.59
N ALA A 108 -1.91 0.83 -21.56
CA ALA A 108 -1.70 1.66 -20.36
C ALA A 108 -2.99 2.36 -19.91
N TYR A 109 -3.70 1.76 -18.95
CA TYR A 109 -4.82 2.37 -18.20
C TYR A 109 -4.34 3.37 -17.11
N MET A 110 -3.05 3.72 -17.06
CA MET A 110 -2.41 4.57 -16.05
C MET A 110 -1.29 5.42 -16.67
N ASP A 111 -0.81 6.44 -15.94
CA ASP A 111 0.18 7.41 -16.42
C ASP A 111 1.45 6.73 -16.98
N PRO A 112 1.73 6.87 -18.30
CA PRO A 112 2.87 6.21 -18.95
C PRO A 112 4.23 6.68 -18.40
N ALA A 113 4.30 7.83 -17.72
CA ALA A 113 5.55 8.33 -17.15
C ALA A 113 6.08 7.48 -15.99
N LYS A 114 5.20 6.77 -15.28
CA LYS A 114 5.55 5.90 -14.14
C LYS A 114 5.69 4.43 -14.51
N HIS A 115 5.40 4.07 -15.77
CA HIS A 115 5.44 2.68 -16.22
C HIS A 115 6.80 2.28 -16.77
N TYR A 116 7.22 1.08 -16.36
CA TYR A 116 8.47 0.49 -16.82
C TYR A 116 8.27 -0.99 -17.13
N LEU A 117 8.79 -1.43 -18.27
CA LEU A 117 8.79 -2.83 -18.68
C LEU A 117 9.97 -3.53 -18.03
N LEU A 118 9.69 -4.58 -17.25
CA LEU A 118 10.70 -5.44 -16.66
C LEU A 118 10.90 -6.66 -17.57
N GLU A 119 12.00 -6.65 -18.32
CA GLU A 119 12.43 -7.74 -19.20
C GLU A 119 13.36 -8.68 -18.41
N THR A 120 12.81 -9.81 -17.95
CA THR A 120 13.58 -10.85 -17.23
C THR A 120 12.92 -12.22 -17.32
N ASN A 121 13.68 -13.27 -16.98
CA ASN A 121 13.19 -14.64 -16.95
C ASN A 121 12.34 -14.89 -15.70
N ASN A 122 11.32 -15.75 -15.80
CA ASN A 122 10.44 -16.12 -14.68
C ASN A 122 11.23 -16.61 -13.45
N LYS A 123 12.31 -17.38 -13.66
CA LYS A 123 13.19 -17.88 -12.58
C LYS A 123 13.83 -16.75 -11.75
N CYS A 124 14.13 -15.62 -12.37
CA CYS A 124 14.71 -14.46 -11.69
C CYS A 124 13.66 -13.78 -10.79
N ILE A 125 12.41 -13.69 -11.25
CA ILE A 125 11.31 -13.14 -10.44
C ILE A 125 10.94 -14.10 -9.30
N THR A 126 10.75 -15.39 -9.58
CA THR A 126 10.38 -16.37 -8.54
C THR A 126 11.46 -16.53 -7.48
N SER A 127 12.72 -16.31 -7.81
CA SER A 127 13.83 -16.23 -6.84
C SER A 127 14.00 -14.85 -6.19
N LYS A 128 13.03 -13.94 -6.32
CA LYS A 128 13.07 -12.56 -5.78
C LYS A 128 14.34 -11.81 -6.17
N PHE A 129 14.75 -11.95 -7.42
CA PHE A 129 15.96 -11.35 -8.02
C PHE A 129 17.30 -11.84 -7.46
N LYS A 130 17.32 -12.90 -6.63
CA LYS A 130 18.55 -13.48 -6.08
C LYS A 130 19.33 -14.26 -7.13
N ILE A 131 18.65 -14.88 -8.11
CA ILE A 131 19.27 -15.74 -9.13
C ILE A 131 18.83 -15.29 -10.54
N CYS A 132 19.56 -14.35 -11.13
CA CYS A 132 19.29 -13.82 -12.46
C CYS A 132 20.44 -14.14 -13.42
N ARG A 133 20.24 -15.13 -14.31
CA ARG A 133 21.27 -15.57 -15.28
C ARG A 133 21.58 -14.54 -16.38
N ARG A 134 20.61 -13.69 -16.72
CA ARG A 134 20.76 -12.55 -17.64
C ARG A 134 20.43 -11.28 -16.87
N GLY A 135 21.18 -10.22 -17.15
CA GLY A 135 21.00 -8.92 -16.51
C GLY A 135 19.56 -8.45 -16.66
N LEU A 136 18.99 -8.00 -15.55
CA LEU A 136 17.63 -7.49 -15.48
C LEU A 136 17.56 -6.14 -16.20
N LYS A 137 16.69 -6.06 -17.21
CA LYS A 137 16.53 -4.86 -18.02
C LYS A 137 15.16 -4.24 -17.75
N ILE A 138 15.18 -2.94 -17.47
CA ILE A 138 13.99 -2.15 -17.19
C ILE A 138 13.88 -1.05 -18.23
N THR A 139 12.84 -1.05 -19.05
CA THR A 139 12.66 -0.07 -20.13
C THR A 139 11.52 0.89 -19.78
N SER A 140 11.78 2.20 -19.76
CA SER A 140 10.72 3.19 -19.52
C SER A 140 9.70 3.19 -20.66
N PHE A 141 8.40 3.27 -20.33
CA PHE A 141 7.36 3.39 -21.34
C PHE A 141 7.39 4.75 -22.04
N SER A 142 7.68 5.83 -21.30
CA SER A 142 7.69 7.20 -21.82
C SER A 142 8.96 7.55 -22.57
N SER A 143 10.14 7.38 -21.95
CA SER A 143 11.42 7.80 -22.55
C SER A 143 12.08 6.72 -23.40
N LYS A 144 11.59 5.46 -23.34
CA LYS A 144 12.22 4.27 -23.95
C LYS A 144 13.66 4.00 -23.48
N GLU A 145 14.14 4.73 -22.47
CA GLU A 145 15.45 4.50 -21.88
C GLU A 145 15.49 3.17 -21.13
N CYS A 146 16.67 2.55 -21.15
CA CYS A 146 16.91 1.26 -20.51
C CYS A 146 17.73 1.45 -19.23
N TYR A 147 17.28 0.80 -18.17
CA TYR A 147 17.83 0.85 -16.82
C TYR A 147 18.07 -0.56 -16.29
N GLY A 148 19.00 -0.70 -15.35
CA GLY A 148 18.97 -1.78 -14.37
C GLY A 148 18.24 -1.31 -13.11
N LEU A 149 18.00 -2.20 -12.15
CA LEU A 149 17.33 -1.87 -10.89
C LEU A 149 17.98 -0.66 -10.17
N CYS A 150 19.31 -0.70 -10.04
CA CYS A 150 20.05 0.32 -9.31
C CYS A 150 20.13 1.65 -10.06
N SER A 151 20.20 1.64 -11.39
CA SER A 151 20.19 2.89 -12.17
C SER A 151 18.81 3.52 -12.22
N LEU A 152 17.75 2.69 -12.26
CA LEU A 152 16.38 3.18 -12.10
C LEU A 152 16.18 3.85 -10.74
N CYS A 153 16.58 3.18 -9.66
CA CYS A 153 16.53 3.71 -8.29
C CYS A 153 17.18 5.10 -8.20
N LYS A 154 18.41 5.24 -8.71
CA LYS A 154 19.11 6.54 -8.74
C LYS A 154 18.42 7.59 -9.59
N SER A 155 17.86 7.20 -10.73
CA SER A 155 17.12 8.11 -11.63
C SER A 155 15.86 8.66 -10.94
N LEU A 156 15.08 7.78 -10.30
CA LEU A 156 13.87 8.17 -9.56
C LEU A 156 14.18 9.03 -8.34
N LEU A 157 15.27 8.71 -7.61
CA LEU A 157 15.75 9.54 -6.50
C LEU A 157 16.11 10.97 -6.98
N LYS A 158 16.78 11.09 -8.14
CA LYS A 158 17.12 12.40 -8.72
C LYS A 158 15.90 13.20 -9.18
N LYS A 159 14.86 12.54 -9.70
CA LYS A 159 13.63 13.22 -10.16
C LYS A 159 12.78 13.79 -9.01
N ARG A 160 13.00 13.33 -7.78
CA ARG A 160 12.30 13.80 -6.58
C ARG A 160 12.97 14.97 -5.86
N LEU A 161 14.28 15.16 -6.10
CA LEU A 161 15.07 16.28 -5.57
C LEU A 161 14.94 17.48 -6.51
#